data_AF-A0A512M3K9-F1
#
_entry.id   AF-A0A512M3K9-F1
#
_cell.length_a   1.000
_cell.length_b   1.000
_cell.length_c   1.000
_cell.angle_alpha   90.00
_cell.angle_beta   90.00
_cell.angle_gamma   90.00
#
_symmetry.space_group_name_H-M   'P 1'
#
loop_
_entity.id
_entity.type
_entity.pdbx_description
1 polymer ?
#
loop_
_entity_poly.entity_id
_entity_poly.type
_entity_poly.pdbx_seq_one_letter_code
_entity_poly.pdbx_strand_id
1 'polypeptide(L)' 'MAKDAPGMKGIRSRNESGPLRAKRGDTLVGTIEKQYGVDLGVRSDMRLDTLKERTGMDSLNDILRGGKGK' A
#
# COMPACT_ATOMS: atom_id res chain seq x y z
N MET A 1 -23.00 10.37 2.16
CA MET A 1 -21.90 9.71 1.43
C MET A 1 -20.72 10.68 1.39
N ALA A 2 -19.61 10.40 2.08
CA ALA A 2 -18.45 11.28 2.00
C ALA A 2 -17.90 11.23 0.57
N LYS A 3 -17.99 12.35 -0.16
CA LYS A 3 -17.41 12.47 -1.51
C LYS A 3 -15.88 12.45 -1.36
N ASP A 4 -15.21 11.66 -2.19
CA ASP A 4 -13.75 11.60 -2.20
C ASP A 4 -13.15 12.89 -2.75
N ALA A 5 -11.93 13.23 -2.31
CA ALA A 5 -11.21 14.40 -2.80
C ALA A 5 -10.88 14.25 -4.30
N PRO A 6 -10.79 15.35 -5.06
CA PRO A 6 -10.37 15.31 -6.46
C PRO A 6 -9.06 14.52 -6.63
N GLY A 7 -9.08 13.48 -7.47
CA GLY A 7 -7.93 12.60 -7.72
C GLY A 7 -7.92 11.25 -6.99
N MET A 8 -8.89 11.00 -6.10
CA MET A 8 -9.08 9.67 -5.48
C MET A 8 -9.82 8.71 -6.42
N LYS A 9 -9.19 7.57 -6.77
CA LYS A 9 -9.84 6.50 -7.53
C LYS A 9 -10.64 5.58 -6.60
N GLY A 10 -11.92 5.89 -6.43
CA GLY A 10 -12.94 4.99 -5.86
C GLY A 10 -13.19 5.11 -4.36
N ILE A 11 -14.29 4.50 -3.93
CA ILE A 11 -14.85 4.58 -2.58
C ILE A 11 -14.08 3.62 -1.66
N ARG A 12 -13.01 4.10 -1.02
CA ARG A 12 -12.32 3.33 0.04
C ARG A 12 -13.02 3.59 1.38
N SER A 13 -13.31 2.52 2.12
CA SER A 13 -13.85 2.64 3.47
C SER A 13 -12.91 3.46 4.36
N ARG A 14 -13.49 4.47 5.01
CA ARG A 14 -12.83 5.29 6.03
C ARG A 14 -12.94 4.58 7.38
N ASN A 15 -11.98 4.79 8.26
CA ASN A 15 -12.13 4.39 9.66
C ASN A 15 -13.06 5.37 10.39
N GLU A 16 -13.42 5.05 11.64
CA GLU A 16 -14.34 5.85 12.45
C GLU A 16 -13.89 7.31 12.62
N SER A 17 -12.59 7.57 12.54
CA SER A 17 -11.99 8.90 12.66
C SER A 17 -11.88 9.67 11.33
N GLY A 18 -12.26 9.07 10.20
CA GLY A 18 -12.26 9.73 8.88
C GLY A 18 -11.10 9.42 7.91
N PRO A 19 -9.87 9.02 8.29
CA PRO A 19 -8.86 8.62 7.32
C PRO A 19 -9.17 7.29 6.60
N LEU A 20 -8.53 7.10 5.45
CA LEU A 20 -8.58 5.85 4.70
C LEU A 20 -8.00 4.71 5.51
N ARG A 21 -8.67 3.54 5.49
CA ARG A 21 -8.13 2.34 6.13
C ARG A 21 -6.82 1.91 5.47
N ALA A 22 -5.79 1.67 6.28
CA ALA A 22 -4.52 1.12 5.83
C ALA A 22 -4.68 -0.27 5.20
N LYS A 23 -3.82 -0.59 4.23
CA LYS A 23 -3.71 -1.96 3.71
C LYS A 23 -3.21 -2.89 4.82
N ARG A 24 -3.82 -4.07 4.96
CA ARG A 24 -3.46 -5.03 6.01
C ARG A 24 -2.01 -5.52 5.84
N GLY A 25 -1.30 -5.68 6.95
CA GLY A 25 0.11 -6.09 6.98
C GLY A 25 0.37 -7.52 6.47
N ASP A 26 -0.60 -8.41 6.61
CA ASP A 26 -0.57 -9.79 6.11
C ASP A 26 -0.73 -9.91 4.58
N THR A 27 -0.89 -8.78 3.86
CA THR A 27 -0.93 -8.81 2.40
C THR A 27 0.41 -9.27 1.84
N LEU A 28 0.40 -10.28 0.97
CA LEU A 28 1.60 -10.75 0.28
C LEU A 28 2.12 -9.71 -0.72
N VAL A 29 3.44 -9.55 -0.79
CA VAL A 29 4.13 -8.64 -1.70
C VAL A 29 3.82 -8.99 -3.15
N GLY A 30 3.78 -10.27 -3.52
CA GLY A 30 3.42 -10.69 -4.89
C GLY A 30 2.02 -10.24 -5.32
N THR A 31 1.08 -10.11 -4.38
CA THR A 31 -0.25 -9.57 -4.67
C THR A 31 -0.18 -8.06 -4.93
N ILE A 32 0.70 -7.34 -4.22
CA ILE A 32 0.92 -5.90 -4.39
C ILE A 32 1.59 -5.64 -5.74
N GLU A 33 2.64 -6.39 -6.07
CA GLU A 33 3.35 -6.31 -7.34
C GLU A 33 2.39 -6.51 -8.52
N LYS A 34 1.55 -7.55 -8.47
CA LYS A 34 0.50 -7.79 -9.48
C LYS A 34 -0.55 -6.69 -9.54
N GLN A 35 -1.00 -6.19 -8.38
CA GLN A 35 -2.06 -5.19 -8.30
C GLN A 35 -1.60 -3.82 -8.85
N TYR A 36 -0.34 -3.45 -8.60
CA TYR A 36 0.20 -2.14 -8.93
C TYR A 36 1.15 -2.16 -10.13
N GLY A 37 1.51 -3.33 -10.66
CA GLY A 37 2.45 -3.47 -11.77
C GLY A 37 3.86 -2.99 -11.41
N VAL A 38 4.28 -3.20 -10.16
CA VAL A 38 5.60 -2.80 -9.65
C VAL A 38 6.41 -4.04 -9.30
N ASP A 39 7.74 -3.93 -9.34
CA ASP A 39 8.66 -4.94 -8.80
C ASP A 39 9.29 -4.37 -7.52
N LEU A 40 9.06 -5.04 -6.39
CA LEU A 40 9.57 -4.64 -5.09
C LEU A 40 10.91 -5.33 -4.77
N GLY A 41 11.40 -6.22 -5.63
CA GLY A 41 12.71 -6.87 -5.50
C GLY A 41 12.85 -7.78 -4.29
N VAL A 42 11.72 -8.24 -3.73
CA VAL A 42 11.68 -9.17 -2.59
C VAL A 42 10.89 -10.42 -2.97
N ARG A 43 10.99 -11.46 -2.14
CA ARG A 43 10.21 -12.68 -2.39
C ARG A 43 8.71 -12.38 -2.37
N SER A 44 7.98 -12.93 -3.34
CA SER A 44 6.56 -12.68 -3.51
C SER A 44 5.68 -13.16 -2.34
N ASP A 45 6.16 -14.10 -1.53
CA ASP A 45 5.50 -14.61 -0.31
C ASP A 45 5.80 -13.76 0.94
N MET A 46 6.63 -12.72 0.82
CA MET A 46 6.86 -11.78 1.90
C MET A 46 5.58 -11.04 2.27
N ARG A 47 5.36 -10.81 3.56
CA ARG A 47 4.26 -9.99 4.05
C ARG A 47 4.59 -8.50 3.98
N LEU A 48 3.58 -7.68 3.75
CA LEU A 48 3.70 -6.22 3.70
C LEU A 48 4.21 -5.62 5.02
N ASP A 49 3.82 -6.16 6.17
CA ASP A 49 4.33 -5.74 7.48
C ASP A 49 5.85 -5.88 7.58
N THR A 50 6.36 -7.04 7.17
CA THR A 50 7.78 -7.37 7.17
C THR A 50 8.54 -6.51 6.18
N LEU A 51 7.95 -6.25 5.01
CA LEU A 51 8.54 -5.35 4.02
C LEU A 51 8.67 -3.93 4.59
N LYS A 52 7.62 -3.40 5.22
CA LYS A 52 7.60 -2.09 5.86
C LYS A 52 8.67 -1.95 6.93
N GLU A 53 8.80 -2.94 7.81
CA GLU A 53 9.83 -2.96 8.86
C GLU A 53 11.25 -2.93 8.26
N ARG A 54 11.48 -3.68 7.19
CA ARG A 54 12.78 -3.72 6.50
C ARG A 54 13.11 -2.41 5.77
N THR A 55 12.12 -1.76 5.18
CA THR A 55 12.32 -0.49 4.45
C THR A 55 12.21 0.74 5.34
N GLY A 56 11.77 0.60 6.59
CA GLY A 56 11.49 1.71 7.51
C GLY A 56 10.31 2.58 7.06
N MET A 57 9.30 1.98 6.41
CA MET A 57 8.17 2.71 5.82
C MET A 57 6.86 2.42 6.56
N ASP A 58 6.05 3.44 6.81
CA ASP A 58 4.80 3.30 7.55
C ASP A 58 3.64 2.79 6.67
N SER A 59 3.64 3.12 5.38
CA SER A 59 2.53 2.82 4.47
C SER A 59 2.94 2.20 3.14
N LEU A 60 2.01 1.42 2.55
CA LEU A 60 2.13 0.92 1.18
C LEU A 60 2.33 2.07 0.17
N ASN A 61 1.69 3.21 0.39
CA ASN A 61 1.89 4.39 -0.46
C ASN A 61 3.34 4.89 -0.42
N ASP A 62 4.02 4.82 0.72
CA ASP A 62 5.41 5.24 0.85
C ASP A 62 6.32 4.28 0.10
N ILE A 63 6.03 2.98 0.17
CA ILE A 63 6.70 1.94 -0.64
C ILE A 63 6.54 2.22 -2.12
N LEU A 64 5.31 2.51 -2.59
CA LEU A 64 5.04 2.76 -4.01
C LEU A 64 5.60 4.10 -4.51
N ARG A 65 5.65 5.14 -3.66
CA ARG A 65 6.19 6.46 -4.02
C ARG A 65 7.71 6.49 -3.93
N GLY A 66 8.29 5.82 -2.94
CA GLY A 66 9.74 5.67 -2.74
C GLY A 66 10.37 4.65 -3.68
N GLY A 67 9.59 3.66 -4.15
CA GLY A 67 9.99 2.68 -5.16
C GLY A 67 10.01 3.21 -6.59
N LYS A 68 10.04 4.54 -6.78
CA LYS A 68 10.29 5.13 -8.10
C LYS A 68 11.75 4.86 -8.44
N GLY A 69 11.98 3.72 -9.10
CA GLY A 69 13.25 3.41 -9.75
C GLY A 69 13.71 4.65 -10.53
N LYS A 70 14.90 5.13 -10.17
CA LYS A 70 15.71 5.90 -11.09
C LYS A 70 16.25 4.96 -12.17
#